data_AF-T1EIH9-F1
#
_entry.id   AF-T1EIH9-F1
#
_cell.length_a   1.000
_cell.length_b   1.000
_cell.length_c   1.000
_cell.angle_alpha   90.00
_cell.angle_beta   90.00
_cell.angle_gamma   90.00
#
_symmetry.space_group_name_H-M   'P 1'
#
loop_
_entity.id
_entity.type
_entity.pdbx_description
1 polymer ?
#
loop_
_entity_poly.entity_id
_entity_poly.type
_entity_poly.pdbx_seq_one_letter_code
_entity_poly.pdbx_strand_id
1 'polypeptide(L)' 'INKCSECSYTTSTSNELQLHIRRVHNKHACLICWRLFGQKANRDRHLCLHTGHKPYKCDICGEKFSRGDKLKIHKKRFH' A
#
# COMPACT_ATOMS: atom_id res chain seq x y z
N ILE A 1 32.35 0.17 -1.10
CA ILE A 1 31.28 0.18 -0.08
C ILE A 1 30.20 1.15 -0.56
N ASN A 2 28.97 0.65 -0.72
CA ASN A 2 27.79 1.40 -1.14
C ASN A 2 27.07 1.92 0.11
N LYS A 3 26.88 3.24 0.23
CA LYS A 3 26.25 3.90 1.39
C LYS A 3 24.92 4.54 1.00
N CYS A 4 23.92 4.42 1.85
CA CYS A 4 22.64 5.10 1.68
C CYS A 4 22.80 6.60 1.93
N SER A 5 22.12 7.43 1.13
CA SER A 5 22.13 8.88 1.26
C SER A 5 21.19 9.41 2.34
N GLU A 6 20.26 8.57 2.81
CA GLU A 6 19.13 8.97 3.68
C GLU A 6 19.21 8.33 5.08
N CYS A 7 20.09 7.35 5.27
CA CYS A 7 20.33 6.72 6.57
C CYS A 7 21.75 6.13 6.66
N SER A 8 22.11 5.60 7.82
CA SER A 8 23.44 5.01 8.07
C SER A 8 23.64 3.61 7.46
N TYR A 9 22.73 3.13 6.61
CA TYR A 9 22.84 1.81 5.99
C TYR A 9 23.99 1.75 4.96
N THR A 10 24.81 0.69 5.06
CA THR A 10 25.92 0.42 4.13
C THR A 10 25.92 -1.05 3.69
N THR A 11 26.28 -1.29 2.44
CA THR A 11 26.41 -2.64 1.86
C THR A 11 27.65 -2.72 0.96
N SER A 12 28.15 -3.93 0.72
CA SER A 12 29.20 -4.20 -0.27
C SER A 12 28.71 -4.11 -1.72
N THR A 13 27.41 -4.27 -1.99
CA THR A 13 26.86 -4.37 -3.37
C THR A 13 25.89 -3.25 -3.73
N SER A 14 25.83 -2.90 -5.02
CA SER A 14 24.92 -1.84 -5.53
C SER A 14 23.45 -2.31 -5.53
N ASN A 15 23.19 -3.57 -5.88
CA ASN A 15 21.83 -4.12 -5.93
C ASN A 15 21.14 -4.12 -4.56
N GLU A 16 21.87 -4.46 -3.49
CA GLU A 16 21.34 -4.42 -2.13
C GLU A 16 20.99 -2.99 -1.70
N LEU A 17 21.83 -2.01 -2.07
CA LEU A 17 21.56 -0.60 -1.79
C LEU A 17 20.29 -0.12 -2.51
N GLN A 18 20.12 -0.51 -3.78
CA GLN A 18 18.91 -0.17 -4.56
C GLN A 18 17.65 -0.82 -3.97
N LEU A 19 17.72 -2.08 -3.52
CA LEU A 19 16.61 -2.74 -2.83
C LEU A 19 16.29 -2.08 -1.50
N HIS A 20 17.31 -1.70 -0.73
CA HIS A 20 17.16 -0.97 0.52
C HIS A 20 16.42 0.36 0.31
N ILE A 21 16.89 1.21 -0.62
CA ILE A 21 16.23 2.50 -0.94
C ILE A 21 14.79 2.27 -1.35
N ARG A 22 14.52 1.24 -2.19
CA ARG A 22 13.16 0.90 -2.60
C ARG A 22 12.27 0.43 -1.46
N ARG A 23 12.77 -0.29 -0.46
CA ARG A 23 11.93 -0.82 0.63
C ARG A 23 11.77 0.18 1.77
N VAL A 24 12.85 0.84 2.16
CA VAL A 24 12.93 1.68 3.36
C VAL A 24 12.60 3.14 3.06
N HIS A 25 13.11 3.66 1.93
CA HIS A 25 13.00 5.08 1.59
C HIS A 25 11.94 5.38 0.52
N ASN A 26 11.26 4.36 0.00
CA ASN A 26 10.19 4.56 -0.99
C ASN A 26 8.85 4.86 -0.31
N LYS A 27 8.37 6.09 -0.54
CA LYS A 27 7.06 6.58 -0.07
C LYS A 27 5.84 5.75 -0.50
N HIS A 28 5.96 4.92 -1.54
CA HIS A 28 4.89 4.04 -2.03
C HIS A 28 5.09 2.57 -1.63
N ALA A 29 6.07 2.25 -0.78
CA ALA A 29 6.19 0.91 -0.20
C ALA A 29 5.11 0.68 0.87
N CYS A 30 4.65 -0.57 0.98
CA CYS A 30 3.92 -1.06 2.13
C CYS A 30 4.91 -1.35 3.26
N LEU A 31 4.78 -0.74 4.43
CA LEU A 31 5.72 -0.96 5.54
C LEU A 31 5.50 -2.30 6.27
N ILE A 32 4.40 -3.02 5.97
CA ILE A 32 4.08 -4.30 6.60
C ILE A 32 4.72 -5.45 5.82
N CYS A 33 4.57 -5.48 4.49
CA CYS A 33 5.08 -6.54 3.64
C CYS A 33 6.15 -6.09 2.63
N TRP A 34 6.56 -4.81 2.67
CA TRP A 34 7.59 -4.21 1.81
C TRP A 34 7.30 -4.27 0.30
N ARG A 35 6.06 -4.57 -0.08
CA ARG A 35 5.62 -4.55 -1.48
C ARG A 35 5.63 -3.11 -2.01
N LEU A 36 6.16 -2.96 -3.22
CA LEU A 36 6.26 -1.69 -3.90
C LEU A 36 5.02 -1.43 -4.76
N PHE A 37 4.61 -0.17 -4.79
CA PHE A 37 3.51 0.29 -5.64
C PHE A 37 3.98 1.47 -6.48
N GLY A 38 3.48 1.57 -7.72
CA GLY A 38 3.77 2.72 -8.58
C GLY A 38 3.14 4.03 -8.08
N GLN A 39 2.12 3.95 -7.20
CA GLN A 39 1.36 5.11 -6.72
C GLN A 39 0.95 4.95 -5.26
N LYS A 40 0.93 6.06 -4.51
CA LYS A 40 0.46 6.11 -3.11
C LYS A 40 -0.96 5.54 -2.94
N ALA A 41 -1.90 5.91 -3.81
CA ALA A 41 -3.29 5.43 -3.73
C ALA A 41 -3.40 3.90 -3.83
N ASN A 42 -2.54 3.25 -4.62
CA ASN A 42 -2.52 1.80 -4.73
C ASN A 42 -1.95 1.15 -3.46
N ARG A 43 -0.93 1.76 -2.85
CA ARG A 43 -0.37 1.33 -1.56
C ARG A 43 -1.41 1.48 -0.45
N ASP A 44 -2.07 2.63 -0.36
CA ASP A 44 -3.07 2.92 0.67
C ASP A 44 -4.27 1.97 0.57
N ARG A 45 -4.75 1.68 -0.65
CA ARG A 45 -5.77 0.65 -0.88
C ARG A 45 -5.28 -0.75 -0.47
N HIS A 46 -4.01 -1.06 -0.70
CA HIS A 46 -3.44 -2.34 -0.29
C HIS A 46 -3.38 -2.47 1.24
N LEU A 47 -3.12 -1.38 1.98
CA LEU A 47 -3.11 -1.40 3.45
C LEU A 47 -4.44 -1.86 4.05
N CYS A 48 -5.57 -1.62 3.36
CA CYS A 48 -6.88 -2.14 3.77
C CYS A 48 -6.91 -3.68 3.90
N LEU A 49 -6.03 -4.40 3.21
CA LEU A 49 -5.92 -5.87 3.32
C LEU A 49 -5.22 -6.31 4.62
N HIS A 50 -4.31 -5.49 5.14
CA HIS A 50 -3.60 -5.78 6.39
C HIS A 50 -4.41 -5.33 7.60
N THR A 51 -5.05 -4.15 7.53
CA THR A 51 -5.76 -3.57 8.66
C THR A 51 -7.22 -4.01 8.75
N GLY A 52 -7.75 -4.64 7.70
CA GLY A 52 -9.18 -4.90 7.56
C GLY A 52 -10.02 -3.61 7.44
N HIS A 53 -9.38 -2.44 7.29
CA HIS A 53 -10.07 -1.17 7.19
C HIS A 53 -10.89 -1.11 5.88
N LYS A 54 -12.18 -0.80 6.02
CA LYS A 54 -13.13 -0.71 4.91
C LYS A 54 -13.85 0.64 4.98
N PRO A 55 -13.29 1.70 4.38
CA PRO A 55 -13.80 3.06 4.56
C PRO A 55 -15.14 3.32 3.86
N TYR A 56 -15.52 2.48 2.90
CA TYR A 56 -16.74 2.67 2.11
C TYR A 56 -17.87 1.84 2.70
N LYS A 57 -18.91 2.48 3.24
CA LYS A 57 -20.08 1.80 3.82
C LYS A 57 -21.30 1.99 2.92
N CYS A 58 -22.07 0.93 2.72
CA CYS A 58 -23.41 1.02 2.12
C CYS A 58 -24.36 1.69 3.11
N ASP A 59 -25.02 2.75 2.66
CA ASP A 59 -26.03 3.50 3.41
C ASP A 59 -27.36 2.74 3.54
N ILE A 60 -27.62 1.77 2.66
CA ILE A 60 -28.86 0.98 2.68
C ILE A 60 -28.72 -0.23 3.62
N CYS A 61 -27.73 -1.09 3.42
CA CYS A 61 -27.57 -2.33 4.20
C CYS A 61 -26.45 -2.31 5.24
N GLY A 62 -25.63 -1.24 5.27
CA GLY A 62 -24.52 -1.12 6.21
C GLY A 62 -23.25 -1.90 5.85
N GLU A 63 -23.24 -2.69 4.77
CA GLU A 63 -22.08 -3.47 4.35
C GLU A 63 -20.88 -2.59 4.01
N LYS A 64 -19.68 -2.99 4.44
CA LYS A 64 -18.44 -2.22 4.25
C LYS A 64 -17.56 -2.82 3.16
N PHE A 65 -16.93 -1.95 2.37
CA PHE A 65 -16.05 -2.26 1.25
C PHE A 65 -14.71 -1.53 1.38
N SER A 66 -13.65 -2.16 0.87
CA SER A 66 -12.31 -1.57 0.82
C SER A 66 -12.12 -0.58 -0.34
N ARG A 67 -13.06 -0.53 -1.29
CA ARG A 67 -12.99 0.33 -2.48
C ARG A 67 -14.37 0.90 -2.85
N GLY A 68 -14.38 2.14 -3.35
CA GLY A 68 -15.60 2.82 -3.77
C GLY A 68 -16.27 2.21 -5.01
N ASP A 69 -15.49 1.69 -5.97
CA ASP A 69 -16.04 1.00 -7.14
C ASP A 69 -16.78 -0.29 -6.75
N LYS A 70 -16.28 -1.00 -5.72
CA LYS A 70 -16.96 -2.19 -5.16
C LYS A 70 -18.28 -1.82 -4.49
N LEU A 71 -18.31 -0.73 -3.72
CA LEU A 71 -19.56 -0.19 -3.17
C LEU A 71 -20.54 0.20 -4.27
N LYS A 72 -20.08 0.90 -5.32
CA LYS A 72 -20.95 1.31 -6.44
C LYS A 72 -21.58 0.11 -7.16
N ILE A 73 -20.79 -0.94 -7.40
CA ILE A 73 -21.29 -2.19 -7.99
C ILE A 73 -22.27 -2.89 -7.06
N HIS A 74 -21.97 -2.96 -5.76
CA HIS A 74 -22.87 -3.53 -4.76
C HIS A 74 -24.21 -2.80 -4.78
N LYS A 75 -24.19 -1.46 -4.66
CA LYS A 75 -25.40 -0.64 -4.71
C LYS A 75 -26.23 -0.95 -5.94
N LYS A 76 -25.64 -0.92 -7.14
CA LYS A 76 -26.37 -1.19 -8.40
C LYS A 76 -26.93 -2.62 -8.52
N ARG A 77 -26.34 -3.60 -7.86
CA ARG A 77 -26.69 -5.02 -8.02
C ARG A 77 -27.66 -5.53 -6.98
N PHE A 78 -27.65 -4.94 -5.79
CA PHE A 78 -28.42 -5.42 -4.64
C PHE A 78 -29.49 -4.42 -4.17
N HIS A 79 -29.46 -3.18 -4.67
CA HIS A 79 -30.38 -2.09 -4.36
C HIS A 79 -30.74 -1.31 -5.64
#